data_AF-A0A839P3N6-F1
#
_entry.id   AF-A0A839P3N6-F1
#
_cell.length_a   1.000
_cell.length_b   1.000
_cell.length_c   1.000
_cell.angle_alpha   90.00
_cell.angle_beta   90.00
_cell.angle_gamma   90.00
#
_symmetry.space_group_name_H-M   'P 1'
#
loop_
_entity.id
_entity.type
_entity.pdbx_description
1 polymer ?
#
loop_
_entity_poly.entity_id
_entity_poly.type
_entity_poly.pdbx_seq_one_letter_code
_entity_poly.pdbx_strand_id
1 'polypeptide(L)'
;MVGGVIFQGQELGAVATKKRGNSSRQGHVGFIVGASASQILLLGGNQGDAWSVAAFPRKEFTSFRWPPDMPLPAPHTLPTTIAGARSGMSEA
;
A
#
# COMPACT_ATOMS: atom_id res chain seq x y z
N MET A 1 6.53 -23.55 -8.07
CA MET A 1 6.63 -22.11 -7.76
C MET A 1 5.30 -21.49 -8.17
N VAL A 2 4.37 -21.27 -7.23
CA VAL A 2 3.09 -20.63 -7.55
C VAL A 2 3.35 -19.13 -7.57
N GLY A 3 3.45 -18.57 -8.78
CA GLY A 3 3.62 -17.14 -8.99
C GLY A 3 2.38 -16.42 -8.48
N GLY A 4 2.57 -15.52 -7.50
CA GLY A 4 1.52 -14.60 -7.10
C GLY A 4 1.00 -13.86 -8.32
N VAL A 5 -0.32 -13.87 -8.51
CA VAL A 5 -0.97 -13.16 -9.60
C VAL A 5 -0.59 -11.69 -9.50
N ILE A 6 -0.13 -11.10 -10.61
CA ILE A 6 0.07 -9.65 -10.70
C ILE A 6 -1.33 -9.04 -10.72
N PHE A 7 -1.83 -8.72 -9.54
CA PHE A 7 -3.14 -8.16 -9.37
C PHE A 7 -3.08 -6.66 -9.69
N GLN A 8 -3.81 -6.26 -10.73
CA GLN A 8 -3.82 -4.89 -11.27
C GLN A 8 -4.73 -3.94 -10.46
N GLY A 9 -5.51 -4.46 -9.52
CA GLY A 9 -6.34 -3.66 -8.64
C GLY A 9 -5.56 -3.20 -7.41
N GLN A 10 -5.84 -1.99 -6.95
CA GLN A 10 -5.57 -1.64 -5.57
C GLN A 10 -6.81 -2.06 -4.81
N GLU A 11 -6.74 -3.18 -4.12
CA GLU A 11 -7.85 -3.65 -3.30
C GLU A 11 -7.53 -3.40 -1.84
N LEU A 12 -8.58 -3.21 -1.05
CA LEU A 12 -8.45 -3.09 0.38
C LEU A 12 -7.83 -4.37 0.94
N GLY A 13 -6.81 -4.21 1.76
CA GLY A 13 -6.05 -5.29 2.35
C GLY A 13 -4.97 -5.90 1.43
N ALA A 14 -4.83 -5.45 0.19
CA ALA A 14 -3.73 -5.90 -0.65
C ALA A 14 -2.37 -5.51 -0.05
N VAL A 15 -1.39 -6.40 -0.15
CA VAL A 15 -0.02 -6.12 0.26
C VAL A 15 0.63 -5.23 -0.80
N ALA A 16 1.07 -4.06 -0.40
CA ALA A 16 1.72 -3.10 -1.28
C ALA A 16 3.18 -2.94 -0.88
N THR A 17 4.08 -3.01 -1.87
CA THR A 17 5.50 -2.68 -1.69
C THR A 17 5.83 -1.41 -2.45
N LYS A 18 6.72 -0.60 -1.88
CA LYS A 18 7.18 0.66 -2.50
C LYS A 18 8.66 0.89 -2.30
N LYS A 19 9.26 1.72 -3.16
CA LYS A 19 10.66 2.15 -3.03
C LYS A 19 10.80 3.23 -1.97
N ARG A 20 11.99 3.31 -1.38
CA ARG A 20 12.41 4.42 -0.53
C ARG A 20 13.49 5.25 -1.26
N GLY A 21 13.10 6.42 -1.74
CA GLY A 21 13.97 7.27 -2.56
C GLY A 21 14.52 6.53 -3.79
N ASN A 22 15.81 6.71 -4.07
CA ASN A 22 16.50 6.06 -5.19
C ASN A 22 17.18 4.73 -4.83
N SER A 23 16.95 4.19 -3.62
CA SER A 23 17.61 2.97 -3.18
C SER A 23 16.95 1.73 -3.78
N SER A 24 17.75 0.85 -4.39
CA SER A 24 17.29 -0.46 -4.88
C SER A 24 17.15 -1.51 -3.77
N ARG A 25 17.76 -1.27 -2.60
CA ARG A 25 17.78 -2.20 -1.44
C ARG A 25 16.89 -1.77 -0.27
N GLN A 26 16.35 -0.55 -0.30
CA GLN A 26 15.47 -0.04 0.75
C GLN A 26 14.07 0.13 0.16
N GLY A 27 13.08 -0.43 0.84
CA GLY A 27 11.69 -0.36 0.45
C GLY A 27 10.80 -0.43 1.67
N HIS A 28 9.53 -0.10 1.47
CA HIS A 28 8.51 -0.18 2.50
C HIS A 28 7.40 -1.12 2.06
N VAL A 29 6.74 -1.73 3.04
CA VAL A 29 5.63 -2.67 2.84
C VAL A 29 4.50 -2.33 3.80
N GLY A 30 3.27 -2.44 3.31
CA GLY A 30 2.09 -2.27 4.13
C GLY A 30 0.84 -2.80 3.43
N PHE A 31 -0.32 -2.55 4.03
CA PHE A 31 -1.61 -2.94 3.51
C PHE A 31 -2.35 -1.73 2.97
N ILE A 32 -2.94 -1.84 1.79
CA ILE A 32 -3.79 -0.79 1.24
C ILE A 32 -5.05 -0.69 2.10
N VAL A 33 -5.29 0.49 2.66
CA VAL A 33 -6.53 0.77 3.40
C VAL A 33 -7.41 1.81 2.69
N GLY A 34 -6.87 2.44 1.64
CA GLY A 34 -7.60 3.37 0.80
C GLY A 34 -6.76 3.82 -0.39
N ALA A 35 -7.39 4.44 -1.37
CA ALA A 35 -6.71 4.98 -2.54
C ALA A 35 -7.51 6.15 -3.14
N SER A 36 -6.78 7.07 -3.74
CA SER A 36 -7.30 8.14 -4.58
C SER A 36 -6.64 8.10 -5.95
N ALA A 37 -7.01 9.05 -6.82
CA ALA A 37 -6.40 9.19 -8.14
C ALA A 37 -4.88 9.42 -8.08
N SER A 38 -4.37 10.05 -7.00
CA SER A 38 -2.96 10.44 -6.88
C SER A 38 -2.21 9.69 -5.78
N GLN A 39 -2.91 9.15 -4.78
CA GLN A 39 -2.30 8.60 -3.58
C GLN A 39 -2.86 7.22 -3.19
N ILE A 40 -2.09 6.50 -2.37
CA ILE A 40 -2.50 5.28 -1.68
C ILE A 40 -2.41 5.55 -0.19
N LEU A 41 -3.45 5.18 0.56
CA LEU A 41 -3.44 5.14 2.01
C LEU A 41 -2.94 3.76 2.43
N LEU A 42 -1.78 3.75 3.09
CA LEU A 42 -1.06 2.54 3.47
C LEU A 42 -1.05 2.42 4.99
N LEU A 43 -1.54 1.29 5.49
CA LEU A 43 -1.35 0.86 6.87
C LEU A 43 -0.02 0.10 6.96
N GLY A 44 0.89 0.60 7.78
CA GLY A 44 2.24 0.06 7.89
C GLY A 44 2.88 0.39 9.23
N GLY A 45 3.85 -0.43 9.62
CA GLY A 45 4.68 -0.22 10.80
C GLY A 45 5.93 0.59 10.49
N ASN A 46 6.58 1.12 11.52
CA ASN A 46 7.77 1.97 11.37
C ASN A 46 7.57 3.20 10.47
N GLN A 47 6.34 3.72 10.42
CA GLN A 47 6.01 4.98 9.75
C GLN A 47 6.14 6.11 10.78
N GLY A 48 7.36 6.61 10.92
CA GLY A 48 7.79 7.48 12.02
C GLY A 48 7.67 6.80 13.37
N ASP A 49 8.35 5.66 13.54
CA ASP A 49 8.39 4.85 14.77
C ASP A 49 7.00 4.44 15.29
N ALA A 50 6.03 4.29 14.40
CA ALA A 50 4.66 3.94 14.74
C ALA A 50 4.01 2.97 13.73
N TRP A 51 3.00 2.25 14.22
CA TRP A 51 1.90 1.73 13.41
C TRP A 51 1.00 2.91 13.06
N SER A 52 0.76 3.19 11.78
CA SER A 52 -0.15 4.25 11.38
C SER A 52 -0.66 4.06 9.95
N VAL A 53 -1.64 4.88 9.57
CA VAL A 53 -2.05 5.05 8.18
C VAL A 53 -1.34 6.29 7.63
N ALA A 54 -0.69 6.17 6.49
CA ALA A 54 -0.10 7.32 5.80
C ALA A 54 -0.40 7.31 4.29
N ALA A 55 -0.40 8.49 3.69
CA ALA A 55 -0.67 8.70 2.28
C ALA A 55 0.62 8.81 1.48
N PHE A 56 0.77 8.00 0.43
CA PHE A 56 1.93 8.00 -0.46
C PHE A 56 1.55 8.19 -1.92
N PRO A 57 2.36 8.88 -2.73
CA PRO A 57 2.18 8.95 -4.17
C PRO A 57 2.19 7.57 -4.82
N ARG A 58 1.24 7.31 -5.72
CA ARG A 58 1.12 6.00 -6.42
C ARG A 58 2.40 5.59 -7.15
N LYS A 59 3.16 6.55 -7.66
CA LYS A 59 4.42 6.35 -8.39
C LYS A 59 5.53 5.69 -7.57
N GLU A 60 5.43 5.70 -6.25
CA GLU A 60 6.45 5.10 -5.38
C GLU A 60 6.27 3.58 -5.25
N PHE A 61 5.07 3.08 -5.50
CA PHE A 61 4.73 1.67 -5.37
C PHE A 61 5.28 0.85 -6.51
N THR A 62 5.86 -0.31 -6.18
CA THR A 62 6.46 -1.24 -7.12
C THR A 62 5.60 -2.46 -7.35
N SER A 63 4.78 -2.85 -6.39
CA SER A 63 3.94 -4.02 -6.54
C SER A 63 2.74 -4.02 -5.60
N PHE A 64 1.63 -4.60 -6.09
CA PHE A 64 0.48 -4.99 -5.29
C PHE A 64 0.33 -6.51 -5.37
N ARG A 65 0.02 -7.14 -4.24
CA ARG A 65 -0.08 -8.59 -4.12
C ARG A 65 -1.33 -8.98 -3.35
N TRP A 66 -2.02 -9.97 -3.89
CA TRP A 66 -3.14 -10.65 -3.28
C TRP A 66 -2.90 -12.17 -3.36
N PRO A 67 -3.30 -12.97 -2.36
CA PRO A 67 -3.17 -14.42 -2.44
C PRO A 67 -3.96 -15.00 -3.63
N PRO A 68 -3.36 -15.88 -4.45
CA PRO A 68 -3.99 -16.38 -5.69
C PRO A 68 -5.28 -17.15 -5.45
N ASP A 69 -5.37 -17.88 -4.35
CA ASP A 69 -6.49 -18.78 -4.02
C ASP A 69 -7.53 -18.12 -3.10
N MET A 70 -7.39 -16.82 -2.83
CA MET A 70 -8.36 -16.06 -2.04
C MET A 70 -9.31 -15.30 -2.96
N PRO A 71 -10.63 -15.39 -2.75
CA PRO A 71 -11.57 -14.55 -3.48
C PRO A 71 -11.19 -13.09 -3.28
N LEU A 72 -11.25 -12.32 -4.35
CA LEU A 72 -11.10 -10.88 -4.24
C LEU A 72 -12.20 -10.33 -3.31
N PRO A 73 -11.92 -9.27 -2.55
CA PRO A 73 -12.97 -8.54 -1.85
C PRO A 73 -14.07 -8.16 -2.83
N ALA A 74 -15.32 -8.12 -2.37
CA ALA A 74 -16.41 -7.60 -3.19
C ALA A 74 -16.03 -6.21 -3.71
N PRO A 75 -16.31 -5.87 -4.99
CA PRO A 75 -15.96 -4.58 -5.54
C PRO A 75 -16.49 -3.46 -4.64
N HIS A 76 -15.59 -2.65 -4.10
CA HIS A 76 -15.93 -1.54 -3.24
C HIS A 76 -15.09 -0.33 -3.63
N THR A 77 -15.67 0.86 -3.50
CA THR A 77 -14.90 2.08 -3.70
C THR A 77 -13.97 2.22 -2.52
N LEU A 78 -12.65 2.25 -2.79
CA LEU A 78 -11.68 2.47 -1.74
C LEU A 78 -11.89 3.83 -1.06
N PRO A 79 -11.73 3.91 0.27
CA PRO A 79 -11.71 5.20 0.95
C PRO A 79 -10.64 6.12 0.33
N THR A 80 -11.03 7.33 -0.04
CA THR A 80 -10.09 8.36 -0.52
C THR A 80 -9.43 9.11 0.64
N THR A 81 -9.99 9.00 1.85
CA THR A 81 -9.50 9.62 3.09
C THR A 81 -9.76 8.68 4.27
N ILE A 82 -8.86 8.68 5.25
CA ILE A 82 -9.03 7.98 6.54
C ILE A 82 -8.70 8.97 7.66
N ALA A 83 -9.54 9.03 8.68
CA ALA A 83 -9.30 9.89 9.83
C ALA A 83 -7.95 9.54 10.49
N GLY A 84 -7.11 10.55 10.71
CA GLY A 84 -5.77 10.37 11.31
C GLY A 84 -4.68 9.88 10.33
N ALA A 85 -4.99 9.74 9.03
CA ALA A 85 -3.97 9.44 8.03
C ALA A 85 -2.96 10.60 7.91
N ARG A 86 -1.66 10.29 7.96
CA ARG A 86 -0.58 11.28 7.91
C ARG A 86 -0.01 11.39 6.48
N SER A 87 0.55 12.55 6.13
CA SER A 87 1.23 12.76 4.84
C SER A 87 2.68 13.15 5.09
N GLY A 88 3.58 12.75 4.18
CA GLY A 88 5.00 13.15 4.23
C GLY A 88 5.80 12.52 5.38
N MET A 89 5.42 11.31 5.81
CA MET A 89 6.08 10.61 6.92
C MET A 89 7.42 10.03 6.48
N SER A 90 8.44 10.12 7.34
CA SER A 90 9.69 9.39 7.14
C SER A 90 9.45 7.90 7.40
N GLU A 91 9.82 7.05 6.45
CA GLU A 91 9.75 5.59 6.56
C GLU A 91 11.14 5.02 6.89
N ALA A 92 11.17 3.81 7.43
CA ALA A 92 12.35 2.99 7.73
C ALA A 92 13.52 3.15 6.74
#